data_AF-A0A953V6W1-F1
#
_entry.id   AF-A0A953V6W1-F1
#
_cell.length_a   1.000
_cell.length_b   1.000
_cell.length_c   1.000
_cell.angle_alpha   90.00
_cell.angle_beta   90.00
_cell.angle_gamma   90.00
#
_symmetry.space_group_name_H-M   'P 1'
#
loop_
_entity.id
_entity.type
_entity.pdbx_description
1 polymer ?
#
loop_
_entity_poly.entity_id
_entity_poly.type
_entity_poly.pdbx_seq_one_letter_code
_entity_poly.pdbx_strand_id
1 'polypeptide(L)'
;MYLRLGNFAVDKKFYFDAIWFWEQAGLDSSRILAVAGHILRERGLHLSPEQLVYVPQMEFPGHEVDLETAARILAVSTQDVLRLARRGEVTSRRLGKFPTFDFTSIAKYVTRRRELTERKESKKRRRHP
;
A
#
# COMPACT_ATOMS: atom_id res chain seq x y z
N MET A 1 -24.15 -17.29 -10.75
CA MET A 1 -24.99 -16.07 -10.95
C MET A 1 -24.30 -14.83 -10.39
N TYR A 2 -23.87 -14.84 -9.12
CA TYR A 2 -23.22 -13.71 -8.45
C TYR A 2 -21.94 -13.18 -9.12
N LEU A 3 -21.09 -14.05 -9.70
CA LEU A 3 -19.91 -13.60 -10.45
C LEU A 3 -20.25 -12.62 -11.60
N ARG A 4 -21.33 -12.91 -12.34
CA ARG A 4 -21.78 -12.05 -13.45
C ARG A 4 -22.36 -10.72 -12.94
N LEU A 5 -23.04 -10.75 -11.79
CA LEU A 5 -23.56 -9.54 -11.13
C LEU A 5 -22.42 -8.67 -10.60
N GLY A 6 -21.37 -9.27 -10.04
CA GLY A 6 -20.17 -8.55 -9.61
C GLY A 6 -19.46 -7.85 -10.77
N ASN A 7 -19.26 -8.55 -11.89
CA ASN A 7 -18.66 -7.94 -13.08
C ASN A 7 -19.53 -6.83 -13.68
N PHE A 8 -20.85 -7.04 -13.73
CA PHE A 8 -21.79 -5.99 -14.16
C PHE A 8 -21.76 -4.77 -13.24
N ALA A 9 -21.63 -4.97 -11.92
CA ALA A 9 -21.51 -3.88 -10.96
C ALA A 9 -20.22 -3.08 -11.17
N VAL A 10 -19.10 -3.71 -11.53
CA VAL A 10 -17.86 -3.01 -11.94
C VAL A 10 -18.09 -2.13 -13.16
N ASP A 11 -18.70 -2.69 -14.21
CA ASP A 11 -18.99 -1.96 -15.46
C ASP A 11 -19.88 -0.74 -15.20
N LYS A 12 -20.80 -0.85 -14.24
CA LYS A 12 -21.69 0.23 -13.78
C LYS A 12 -21.10 1.12 -12.69
N LYS A 13 -19.85 0.90 -12.30
CA LYS A 13 -19.11 1.67 -11.28
C LYS A 13 -19.67 1.55 -9.85
N PHE A 14 -20.40 0.47 -9.57
CA PHE A 14 -20.93 0.09 -8.26
C PHE A 14 -19.96 -0.83 -7.51
N TYR A 15 -18.84 -0.28 -7.03
CA TYR A 15 -17.72 -1.09 -6.53
C TYR A 15 -17.98 -1.80 -5.20
N PHE A 16 -18.72 -1.17 -4.29
CA PHE A 16 -19.10 -1.82 -3.04
C PHE A 16 -20.02 -3.01 -3.30
N ASP A 17 -20.97 -2.87 -4.23
CA ASP A 17 -21.86 -3.96 -4.64
C ASP A 17 -21.10 -5.06 -5.38
N ALA A 18 -20.09 -4.69 -6.19
CA ALA A 18 -19.22 -5.65 -6.88
C ALA A 18 -18.46 -6.55 -5.89
N ILE A 19 -17.88 -5.95 -4.83
CA ILE A 19 -17.18 -6.70 -3.78
C ILE A 19 -18.14 -7.68 -3.11
N TRP A 20 -19.33 -7.22 -2.71
CA TRP A 20 -20.33 -8.06 -2.08
C TRP A 20 -20.73 -9.25 -2.97
N PHE A 21 -21.00 -9.01 -4.26
CA PHE A 21 -21.33 -10.08 -5.21
C PHE A 21 -20.18 -11.07 -5.42
N TRP A 22 -18.93 -10.61 -5.42
CA TRP A 22 -17.78 -11.50 -5.55
C TRP A 22 -17.54 -12.35 -4.30
N GLU A 23 -17.76 -11.81 -3.10
CA GLU A 23 -17.76 -12.58 -1.86
C GLU A 23 -18.84 -13.68 -1.89
N GLN A 24 -20.08 -13.35 -2.30
CA GLN A 24 -21.17 -14.33 -2.45
C GLN A 24 -20.90 -15.35 -3.56
N ALA A 25 -20.06 -15.03 -4.53
CA ALA A 25 -19.61 -15.96 -5.57
C ALA A 25 -18.48 -16.88 -5.10
N GLY A 26 -17.98 -16.73 -3.87
CA GLY A 26 -16.91 -17.52 -3.30
C GLY A 26 -15.52 -17.17 -3.86
N LEU A 27 -15.32 -15.93 -4.36
CA LEU A 27 -13.96 -15.50 -4.68
C LEU A 27 -13.14 -15.38 -3.39
N ASP A 28 -11.91 -15.86 -3.47
CA ASP A 28 -10.94 -15.61 -2.41
C ASP A 28 -10.62 -14.11 -2.29
N SER A 29 -10.28 -13.70 -1.08
CA SER A 29 -9.97 -12.29 -0.76
C SER A 29 -8.81 -11.75 -1.60
N SER A 30 -7.87 -12.61 -2.00
CA SER A 30 -6.70 -12.23 -2.81
C SER A 30 -7.08 -11.80 -4.22
N ARG A 31 -8.03 -12.50 -4.87
CA ARG A 31 -8.59 -12.14 -6.17
C ARG A 31 -9.40 -10.86 -6.08
N ILE A 32 -10.21 -10.70 -5.03
CA ILE A 32 -10.99 -9.47 -4.81
C ILE A 32 -10.04 -8.27 -4.68
N LEU A 33 -8.95 -8.42 -3.93
CA LEU A 33 -7.94 -7.37 -3.75
C LEU A 33 -7.15 -7.07 -5.03
N ALA A 34 -6.79 -8.08 -5.81
CA ALA A 34 -6.13 -7.88 -7.10
C ALA A 34 -7.00 -7.04 -8.05
N VAL A 35 -8.29 -7.34 -8.11
CA VAL A 35 -9.24 -6.59 -8.95
C VAL A 35 -9.51 -5.19 -8.40
N ALA A 36 -9.66 -5.03 -7.08
CA ALA A 36 -9.78 -3.72 -6.44
C ALA A 36 -8.54 -2.83 -6.73
N GLY A 37 -7.33 -3.41 -6.65
CA GLY A 37 -6.08 -2.73 -7.00
C GLY A 37 -6.02 -2.31 -8.47
N HIS A 38 -6.55 -3.13 -9.38
CA HIS A 38 -6.65 -2.79 -10.80
C HIS A 38 -7.60 -1.60 -11.03
N ILE A 39 -8.79 -1.62 -10.42
CA ILE A 39 -9.79 -0.55 -10.51
C ILE A 39 -9.24 0.79 -9.98
N LEU A 40 -8.52 0.75 -8.85
CA LEU A 40 -7.86 1.94 -8.29
C LEU A 40 -6.85 2.52 -9.28
N ARG A 41 -6.05 1.67 -9.92
CA ARG A 41 -5.05 2.09 -10.92
C ARG A 41 -5.70 2.70 -12.16
N GLU A 42 -6.73 2.08 -12.72
CA GLU A 42 -7.45 2.62 -13.89
C GLU A 42 -8.04 4.00 -13.63
N ARG A 43 -8.42 4.27 -12.37
CA ARG A 43 -9.00 5.55 -11.95
C ARG A 43 -7.97 6.60 -11.52
N GLY A 44 -6.67 6.26 -11.52
CA GLY A 44 -5.63 7.11 -10.97
C GLY A 44 -5.82 7.38 -9.47
N LEU A 45 -6.54 6.50 -8.77
CA LEU A 45 -6.77 6.60 -7.34
C LEU A 45 -5.65 5.87 -6.61
N HIS A 46 -4.95 6.60 -5.75
CA HIS A 46 -3.96 6.03 -4.87
C HIS A 46 -4.58 5.79 -3.49
N LEU A 47 -4.36 4.62 -2.92
CA LEU A 47 -4.73 4.36 -1.54
C LEU A 47 -3.93 5.30 -0.64
N SER A 48 -4.62 5.92 0.31
CA SER A 48 -3.94 6.65 1.36
C SER A 48 -3.13 5.67 2.21
N PRO A 49 -2.01 6.08 2.84
CA PRO A 49 -1.26 5.23 3.75
C PRO A 49 -2.10 4.62 4.87
N GLU A 50 -3.14 5.31 5.33
CA GLU A 50 -4.09 4.83 6.32
C GLU A 50 -4.93 3.68 5.75
N GLN A 51 -5.34 3.77 4.48
CA GLN A 51 -6.08 2.72 3.77
C GLN A 51 -5.21 1.51 3.44
N LEU A 52 -3.90 1.72 3.20
CA LEU A 52 -2.93 0.63 3.00
C LEU A 52 -2.79 -0.29 4.22
N VAL A 53 -3.08 0.19 5.43
CA VAL A 53 -3.08 -0.64 6.65
C VAL A 53 -4.25 -1.63 6.67
N TYR A 54 -5.36 -1.28 6.02
CA TYR A 54 -6.59 -2.08 5.98
C TYR A 54 -6.69 -2.99 4.76
N VAL A 55 -5.79 -2.87 3.79
CA VAL A 55 -5.60 -3.90 2.76
C VAL A 55 -5.24 -5.16 3.54
N PRO A 56 -6.09 -6.21 3.53
CA PRO A 56 -5.76 -7.47 4.17
C PRO A 56 -4.36 -7.84 3.71
N GLN A 57 -3.50 -8.19 4.66
CA GLN A 57 -2.19 -8.74 4.36
C GLN A 57 -2.48 -10.00 3.54
N MET A 58 -2.62 -9.84 2.21
CA MET A 58 -2.69 -10.94 1.27
C MET A 58 -1.54 -11.82 1.68
N GLU A 59 -1.85 -13.06 2.00
CA GLU A 59 -0.96 -14.04 2.60
C GLU A 59 0.37 -14.06 1.85
N PHE A 60 1.27 -13.15 2.22
CA PHE A 60 2.63 -13.08 1.76
C PHE A 60 3.39 -13.72 2.91
N PRO A 61 3.82 -14.98 2.75
CA PRO A 61 4.63 -15.63 3.76
C PRO A 61 5.92 -14.82 3.91
N GLY A 62 6.01 -14.07 5.01
CA GLY A 62 7.11 -13.17 5.31
C GLY A 62 6.70 -11.71 5.20
N HIS A 63 6.87 -10.97 6.30
CA HIS A 63 6.72 -9.51 6.41
C HIS A 63 7.74 -8.72 5.55
N GLU A 64 8.27 -9.33 4.49
CA GLU A 64 9.44 -8.90 3.79
C GLU A 64 9.09 -8.59 2.34
N VAL A 65 9.40 -7.37 1.91
CA VAL A 65 9.19 -6.89 0.53
C VAL A 65 10.53 -6.74 -0.18
N ASP A 66 10.54 -6.90 -1.50
CA ASP A 66 11.73 -6.63 -2.31
C ASP A 66 12.07 -5.12 -2.37
N LEU A 67 13.26 -4.82 -2.88
CA LEU A 67 13.78 -3.45 -3.00
C LEU A 67 12.90 -2.54 -3.86
N GLU A 68 12.32 -3.06 -4.94
CA GLU A 68 11.49 -2.27 -5.87
C GLU A 68 10.13 -1.92 -5.26
N THR A 69 9.57 -2.85 -4.48
CA THR A 69 8.32 -2.68 -3.75
C THR A 69 8.51 -1.71 -2.59
N ALA A 70 9.62 -1.83 -1.85
CA ALA A 70 10.00 -0.85 -0.84
C ALA A 70 10.16 0.56 -1.42
N ALA A 71 10.82 0.69 -2.58
CA ALA A 71 10.99 1.97 -3.28
C ALA A 71 9.65 2.60 -3.69
N ARG A 72 8.72 1.78 -4.18
CA ARG A 72 7.36 2.21 -4.53
C ARG A 72 6.58 2.70 -3.30
N ILE A 73 6.59 1.94 -2.20
CA ILE A 73 5.88 2.32 -0.96
C ILE A 73 6.45 3.61 -0.38
N LEU A 74 7.77 3.76 -0.37
CA LEU A 74 8.46 4.93 0.17
C LEU A 74 8.43 6.14 -0.78
N ALA A 75 8.01 5.96 -2.03
CA ALA A 75 8.06 6.97 -3.09
C ALA A 75 9.46 7.60 -3.27
N VAL A 76 10.51 6.78 -3.26
CA VAL A 76 11.91 7.20 -3.43
C VAL A 76 12.67 6.26 -4.37
N SER A 77 13.90 6.62 -4.77
CA SER A 77 14.72 5.73 -5.58
C SER A 77 15.17 4.50 -4.79
N THR A 78 15.47 3.39 -5.47
CA THR A 78 16.03 2.18 -4.84
C THR A 78 17.34 2.45 -4.10
N GLN A 79 18.16 3.40 -4.58
CA GLN A 79 19.37 3.84 -3.88
C GLN A 79 19.04 4.57 -2.56
N ASP A 80 17.97 5.35 -2.52
CA ASP A 80 17.51 5.99 -1.29
C ASP A 80 17.02 4.96 -0.28
N VAL A 81 16.30 3.92 -0.72
CA VAL A 81 15.89 2.82 0.16
C VAL A 81 17.10 2.16 0.83
N LEU A 82 18.14 1.86 0.06
CA LEU A 82 19.39 1.31 0.61
C LEU A 82 20.08 2.28 1.58
N ARG A 83 20.02 3.59 1.33
CA ARG A 83 20.53 4.61 2.26
C ARG A 83 19.71 4.67 3.56
N LEU A 84 18.39 4.55 3.48
CA LEU A 84 17.51 4.49 4.66
C LEU A 84 17.80 3.25 5.51
N ALA A 85 18.01 2.10 4.87
CA ALA A 85 18.38 0.87 5.57
C ALA A 85 19.74 0.99 6.27
N ARG A 86 20.75 1.57 5.60
CA ARG A 86 22.07 1.83 6.21
C ARG A 86 22.01 2.77 7.40
N ARG A 87 21.04 3.69 7.45
CA ARG A 87 20.80 4.60 8.58
C ARG A 87 19.97 3.98 9.70
N GLY A 88 19.49 2.74 9.52
CA GLY A 88 18.58 2.09 10.45
C GLY A 88 17.17 2.70 10.48
N GLU A 89 16.82 3.52 9.47
CA GLU A 89 15.49 4.13 9.35
C GLU A 89 14.43 3.11 8.88
N VAL A 90 14.87 2.09 8.14
CA VAL A 90 14.06 0.92 7.75
C VAL A 90 14.87 -0.36 7.97
N THR A 91 14.21 -1.43 8.38
CA THR A 91 14.84 -2.72 8.68
C THR A 91 14.97 -3.53 7.39
N SER A 92 16.20 -3.87 7.01
CA SER A 92 16.48 -4.81 5.92
C SER A 92 17.00 -6.14 6.46
N ARG A 93 16.58 -7.24 5.85
CA ARG A 93 17.24 -8.54 5.98
C ARG A 93 17.87 -8.96 4.67
N ARG A 94 18.78 -9.92 4.75
CA ARG A 94 19.40 -10.53 3.59
C ARG A 94 18.83 -11.93 3.44
N LEU A 95 17.85 -12.08 2.57
CA LEU A 95 17.30 -13.37 2.16
C LEU A 95 17.91 -13.74 0.79
N GLY A 96 18.96 -14.56 0.83
CA GLY A 96 19.70 -14.97 -0.36
C GLY A 96 20.57 -13.85 -0.97
N LYS A 97 20.51 -13.70 -2.30
CA LYS A 97 21.35 -12.75 -3.05
C LYS A 97 20.85 -11.31 -3.01
N PHE A 98 19.58 -11.09 -2.71
CA PHE A 98 18.93 -9.78 -2.78
C PHE A 98 18.48 -9.31 -1.38
N PRO A 99 18.58 -8.01 -1.06
CA PRO A 99 18.07 -7.47 0.18
C PRO A 99 16.54 -7.45 0.16
N THR A 100 15.95 -7.84 1.28
CA THR A 100 14.52 -7.76 1.57
C THR A 100 14.28 -6.79 2.72
N PHE A 101 13.11 -6.19 2.78
CA PHE A 101 12.80 -5.11 3.72
C PHE A 101 11.56 -5.44 4.53
N ASP A 102 11.62 -5.25 5.85
CA ASP A 102 10.47 -5.43 6.72
C ASP A 102 9.43 -4.35 6.46
N PHE A 103 8.26 -4.77 5.99
CA PHE A 103 7.13 -3.91 5.66
C PHE A 103 6.70 -3.07 6.87
N THR A 104 6.73 -3.63 8.07
CA THR A 104 6.32 -2.91 9.29
C THR A 104 7.24 -1.73 9.57
N SER A 105 8.55 -1.91 9.41
CA SER A 105 9.52 -0.82 9.53
C SER A 105 9.31 0.28 8.47
N ILE A 106 9.00 -0.11 7.23
CA ILE A 106 8.71 0.82 6.13
C ILE A 106 7.46 1.64 6.47
N ALA A 107 6.38 0.99 6.90
CA ALA A 107 5.14 1.65 7.28
C ALA A 107 5.37 2.66 8.43
N LYS A 108 6.10 2.26 9.48
CA LYS A 108 6.46 3.15 10.60
C LYS A 108 7.27 4.38 10.15
N TYR A 109 8.19 4.19 9.20
CA TYR A 109 8.98 5.28 8.65
C TYR A 109 8.12 6.31 7.91
N VAL A 110 7.21 5.84 7.04
CA VAL A 110 6.30 6.70 6.28
C VAL A 110 5.45 7.56 7.22
N THR A 111 4.87 6.94 8.26
CA THR A 111 4.06 7.66 9.26
C THR A 111 4.88 8.73 9.98
N ARG A 112 6.07 8.40 10.49
CA ARG A 112 6.96 9.37 11.18
C ARG A 112 7.36 10.54 10.28
N ARG A 113 7.68 10.29 9.01
CA ARG A 113 8.09 11.34 8.06
C ARG A 113 6.95 12.32 7.77
N ARG A 114 5.70 11.84 7.70
CA ARG A 114 4.51 12.69 7.56
C ARG A 114 4.27 13.56 8.79
N GLU A 115 4.30 12.99 10.00
CA GLU A 115 4.14 13.77 11.24
C GLU A 115 5.15 14.92 11.33
N LEU A 116 6.40 14.67 10.91
CA LEU A 116 7.45 15.69 10.88
C LEU A 116 7.19 16.78 9.83
N THR A 117 6.56 16.43 8.70
CA THR A 117 6.22 17.37 7.63
C THR A 117 5.01 18.22 8.01
N GLU A 118 3.96 17.61 8.54
CA GLU A 118 2.75 18.28 9.04
C GLU A 118 3.05 19.24 10.20
N ARG A 119 3.95 18.86 11.11
CA ARG A 119 4.44 19.75 12.18
C ARG A 119 5.18 20.96 11.62
N LYS A 120 5.96 20.80 10.55
CA LYS A 120 6.69 21.91 9.90
C LYS A 120 5.72 22.85 9.17
N GLU A 121 4.73 22.32 8.46
CA GLU A 121 3.70 23.13 7.79
C GLU A 121 2.84 23.89 8.80
N SER A 122 2.42 23.23 9.89
CA SER A 122 1.66 23.85 10.98
C SER A 122 2.43 25.00 11.64
N LYS A 123 3.75 24.85 11.84
CA LYS A 123 4.60 25.93 12.35
C LYS A 123 4.78 27.07 11.35
N LYS A 124 4.81 26.78 10.04
CA LYS A 124 4.93 27.80 8.98
C LYS A 124 3.66 28.65 8.87
N ARG A 125 2.48 28.02 8.94
CA ARG A 125 1.17 28.71 8.93
C ARG A 125 0.96 29.63 10.14
N ARG A 126 1.55 29.31 11.30
CA ARG A 126 1.50 30.19 12.49
C ARG A 126 2.43 31.41 12.42
N ARG A 127 3.40 31.44 11.49
CA ARG A 127 4.39 32.51 11.34
C ARG A 127 4.06 33.52 10.23
N HIS A 128 3.11 33.19 9.36
CA HIS A 128 2.57 34.10 8.36
C HIS A 128 1.04 34.05 8.41
N PRO A 129 0.41 34.81 9.34
CA PRO A 129 -1.00 35.16 9.23
C PRO A 129 -1.26 36.10 8.05
#